data_AF-A0A0D2MCZ1-F1
#
_entry.id   AF-A0A0D2MCZ1-F1
#
_cell.length_a   1.000
_cell.length_b   1.000
_cell.length_c   1.000
_cell.angle_alpha   90.00
_cell.angle_beta   90.00
_cell.angle_gamma   90.00
#
_symmetry.space_group_name_H-M   'P 1'
#
loop_
_entity.id
_entity.type
_entity.pdbx_description
1 polymer ?
#
loop_
_entity_poly.entity_id
_entity_poly.type
_entity_poly.pdbx_seq_one_letter_code
_entity_poly.pdbx_strand_id
1 'polypeptide(L)'
;MYGNWCGPHHGFEDGAQPPIDALDACCQAHDQCYVDKGYFDCSCDDTIAACLARVSVPAGFTYNEQRLFKGAAMMYFQNSLCRSDGQWVLEHAFQKLRRKL
;
A
#
# COMPACT_ATOMS: atom_id res chain seq x y z
N MET A 1 4.73 1.17 -11.40
CA MET A 1 4.05 -0.14 -11.37
C MET A 1 5.11 -1.17 -11.05
N TYR A 2 4.75 -2.29 -10.45
CA TYR A 2 5.69 -3.35 -10.12
C TYR A 2 4.96 -4.69 -9.97
N GLY A 3 5.60 -5.80 -10.36
CA GLY A 3 5.05 -7.14 -10.16
C GLY A 3 3.66 -7.35 -10.76
N ASN A 4 2.89 -8.23 -10.12
CA ASN A 4 1.54 -8.62 -10.57
C ASN A 4 0.44 -7.80 -9.89
N TRP A 5 0.73 -7.12 -8.77
CA TRP A 5 -0.26 -6.46 -7.91
C TRP A 5 0.05 -4.99 -7.66
N CYS A 6 1.31 -4.54 -7.71
CA CYS A 6 1.64 -3.16 -7.34
C CYS A 6 1.30 -2.14 -8.45
N GLY A 7 0.13 -1.52 -8.37
CA GLY A 7 -0.24 -0.30 -9.12
C GLY A 7 -1.74 -0.21 -9.42
N PRO A 8 -2.24 0.95 -9.91
CA PRO A 8 -3.65 1.10 -10.26
C PRO A 8 -4.08 0.09 -11.33
N HIS A 9 -5.26 -0.53 -11.14
CA HIS A 9 -5.86 -1.54 -12.03
C HIS A 9 -5.10 -2.87 -12.15
N HIS A 10 -4.14 -3.18 -11.27
CA HIS A 10 -3.54 -4.52 -11.17
C HIS A 10 -4.36 -5.45 -10.28
N GLY A 11 -4.14 -6.77 -10.41
CA GLY A 11 -4.79 -7.80 -9.59
C GLY A 11 -6.24 -8.15 -9.97
N PHE A 12 -6.89 -7.37 -10.84
CA PHE A 12 -8.31 -7.53 -11.22
C PHE A 12 -8.57 -8.12 -12.60
N GLU A 13 -7.52 -8.46 -13.36
CA GLU A 13 -7.67 -9.16 -14.63
C GLU A 13 -7.90 -10.66 -14.40
N ASP A 14 -8.74 -11.29 -15.24
CA ASP A 14 -9.04 -12.72 -15.18
C ASP A 14 -7.74 -13.54 -15.21
N GLY A 15 -7.36 -14.12 -14.07
CA GLY A 15 -6.12 -14.91 -13.92
C GLY A 15 -5.04 -14.31 -13.01
N ALA A 16 -5.42 -13.54 -11.98
CA ALA A 16 -4.52 -12.93 -11.01
C ALA A 16 -3.37 -13.88 -10.58
N GLN A 17 -2.16 -13.54 -11.02
CA GLN A 17 -0.96 -14.33 -10.80
C GLN A 17 -0.51 -14.22 -9.33
N PRO A 18 0.16 -15.24 -8.76
CA PRO A 18 0.70 -15.14 -7.41
C PRO A 18 1.69 -13.96 -7.32
N PRO A 19 1.83 -13.31 -6.14
CA PRO A 19 2.78 -12.23 -5.97
C PRO A 19 4.20 -12.73 -6.21
N ILE A 20 5.02 -11.95 -6.92
CA ILE A 20 6.37 -12.39 -7.31
C ILE A 20 7.42 -12.22 -6.20
N ASP A 21 7.14 -11.38 -5.21
CA ASP A 21 7.97 -11.19 -4.02
C ASP A 21 7.17 -10.59 -2.84
N ALA A 22 7.87 -10.25 -1.75
CA ALA A 22 7.25 -9.66 -0.57
C ALA A 22 6.70 -8.23 -0.77
N LEU A 23 7.25 -7.45 -1.71
CA LEU A 23 6.71 -6.13 -2.05
C LEU A 23 5.37 -6.30 -2.77
N ASP A 24 5.31 -7.20 -3.74
CA ASP A 24 4.13 -7.53 -4.52
C ASP A 24 3.04 -8.17 -3.65
N ALA A 25 3.42 -8.99 -2.66
CA ALA A 25 2.48 -9.55 -1.68
C ALA A 25 1.82 -8.50 -0.79
N CYS A 26 2.54 -7.41 -0.44
CA CYS A 26 1.93 -6.29 0.27
C CYS A 26 0.86 -5.58 -0.58
N CYS A 27 1.10 -5.45 -1.89
CA CYS A 27 0.13 -4.87 -2.82
C CYS A 27 -1.08 -5.79 -3.02
N GLN A 28 -0.86 -7.10 -3.15
CA GLN A 28 -1.95 -8.09 -3.21
C GLN A 28 -2.91 -7.97 -2.03
N ALA A 29 -2.36 -7.92 -0.80
CA ALA A 29 -3.17 -7.80 0.40
C ALA A 29 -3.92 -6.45 0.48
N HIS A 30 -3.34 -5.39 -0.06
CA HIS A 30 -3.97 -4.06 -0.12
C HIS A 30 -5.13 -4.04 -1.12
N ASP A 31 -4.95 -4.59 -2.31
CA ASP A 31 -6.00 -4.68 -3.32
C ASP A 31 -7.19 -5.49 -2.80
N GLN A 32 -6.94 -6.61 -2.12
CA GLN A 32 -7.97 -7.41 -1.47
C GLN A 32 -8.68 -6.64 -0.35
N CYS A 33 -7.95 -5.86 0.46
CA CYS A 33 -8.56 -4.99 1.46
C CYS A 33 -9.49 -3.94 0.82
N TYR A 34 -9.10 -3.38 -0.32
CA TYR A 34 -9.94 -2.46 -1.10
C TYR A 34 -11.16 -3.12 -1.74
N VAL A 35 -11.09 -4.39 -2.13
CA VAL A 35 -12.29 -5.15 -2.55
C VAL A 35 -13.28 -5.25 -1.40
N ASP A 36 -12.80 -5.56 -0.20
CA ASP A 36 -13.66 -5.82 0.96
C ASP A 36 -14.24 -4.54 1.58
N LYS A 37 -13.43 -3.47 1.64
CA LYS A 37 -13.76 -2.23 2.38
C LYS A 37 -14.05 -1.02 1.49
N GLY A 38 -13.72 -1.12 0.21
CA GLY A 38 -13.79 -0.02 -0.74
C GLY A 38 -12.52 0.82 -0.78
N TYR A 39 -12.41 1.60 -1.86
CA TYR A 39 -11.26 2.49 -2.10
C TYR A 39 -11.11 3.56 -1.01
N PHE A 40 -9.84 3.87 -0.72
CA PHE A 40 -9.41 4.88 0.24
C PHE A 40 -9.76 4.57 1.69
N ASP A 41 -9.98 3.31 2.06
CA ASP A 41 -10.18 2.94 3.47
C ASP A 41 -8.89 3.08 4.29
N CYS A 42 -8.98 3.73 5.45
CA CYS A 42 -7.81 4.07 6.25
C CYS A 42 -7.13 2.90 6.91
N SER A 43 -7.88 1.85 7.21
CA SER A 43 -7.26 0.63 7.70
C SER A 43 -6.46 -0.07 6.60
N CYS A 44 -6.90 -0.02 5.34
CA CYS A 44 -6.15 -0.57 4.21
C CYS A 44 -4.86 0.21 3.95
N ASP A 45 -4.94 1.54 3.90
CA ASP A 45 -3.78 2.42 3.66
C ASP A 45 -2.73 2.33 4.78
N ASP A 46 -3.18 2.27 6.03
CA ASP A 46 -2.28 2.06 7.17
C ASP A 46 -1.63 0.68 7.14
N THR A 47 -2.39 -0.34 6.72
CA THR A 47 -1.90 -1.72 6.65
C THR A 47 -0.83 -1.87 5.58
N ILE A 48 -1.05 -1.33 4.36
CA ILE A 48 -0.02 -1.39 3.31
C ILE A 48 1.22 -0.59 3.70
N ALA A 49 1.07 0.61 4.27
CA ALA A 49 2.22 1.39 4.73
C ALA A 49 3.06 0.62 5.78
N ALA A 50 2.39 -0.06 6.71
CA ALA A 50 3.05 -0.91 7.70
C ALA A 50 3.68 -2.19 7.09
N CYS A 51 3.06 -2.78 6.08
CA CYS A 51 3.60 -3.92 5.34
C CYS A 51 4.89 -3.52 4.61
N LEU A 52 4.83 -2.46 3.80
CA LEU A 52 5.97 -1.94 3.04
C LEU A 52 7.15 -1.56 3.93
N ALA A 53 6.89 -0.98 5.11
CA ALA A 53 7.95 -0.64 6.07
C ALA A 53 8.79 -1.85 6.51
N ARG A 54 8.24 -3.07 6.47
CA ARG A 54 8.92 -4.32 6.85
C ARG A 54 9.60 -5.04 5.69
N VAL A 55 9.29 -4.68 4.44
CA VAL A 55 9.91 -5.28 3.26
C VAL A 55 11.35 -4.79 3.10
N SER A 56 12.34 -5.68 3.07
CA SER A 56 13.71 -5.31 2.70
C SER A 56 13.88 -5.44 1.18
N VAL A 57 14.27 -4.35 0.51
CA VAL A 57 14.60 -4.37 -0.91
C VAL A 57 16.12 -4.26 -1.04
N PRO A 58 16.80 -5.21 -1.69
CA PRO A 58 18.26 -5.18 -1.79
C PRO A 58 18.78 -3.90 -2.46
N ALA A 59 20.01 -3.52 -2.13
CA ALA A 59 20.70 -2.44 -2.82
C ALA A 59 21.17 -2.89 -4.21
N GLY A 60 21.21 -1.97 -5.17
CA GLY A 60 21.73 -2.22 -6.52
C GLY A 60 20.77 -1.76 -7.62
N PHE A 61 21.32 -1.52 -8.81
CA PHE A 61 20.57 -0.99 -9.96
C PHE A 61 19.40 -1.89 -10.39
N THR A 62 19.56 -3.22 -10.29
CA THR A 62 18.54 -4.21 -10.63
C THR A 62 17.23 -4.03 -9.85
N TYR A 63 17.30 -3.45 -8.64
CA TYR A 63 16.16 -3.30 -7.74
C TYR A 63 15.63 -1.86 -7.66
N ASN A 64 16.09 -0.96 -8.54
CA ASN A 64 15.70 0.45 -8.48
C ASN A 64 14.19 0.65 -8.64
N GLU A 65 13.53 -0.12 -9.50
CA GLU A 65 12.08 -0.04 -9.69
C GLU A 65 11.32 -0.35 -8.40
N GLN A 66 11.66 -1.45 -7.72
CA GLN A 66 11.09 -1.84 -6.44
C GLN A 66 11.33 -0.77 -5.36
N ARG A 67 12.55 -0.23 -5.29
CA ARG A 67 12.92 0.79 -4.30
C ARG A 67 12.14 2.10 -4.54
N LEU A 68 12.03 2.51 -5.81
CA LEU A 68 11.27 3.69 -6.20
C LEU A 68 9.77 3.50 -5.92
N PHE A 69 9.20 2.35 -6.31
CA PHE A 69 7.80 2.04 -6.04
C PHE A 69 7.51 2.01 -4.55
N LYS A 70 8.29 1.24 -3.77
CA LYS A 70 8.13 1.16 -2.32
C LYS A 70 8.17 2.54 -1.67
N GLY A 71 9.14 3.38 -2.04
CA GLY A 71 9.26 4.74 -1.49
C GLY A 71 8.06 5.62 -1.84
N ALA A 72 7.65 5.63 -3.10
CA ALA A 72 6.50 6.41 -3.56
C ALA A 72 5.18 5.93 -2.94
N ALA A 73 4.96 4.62 -2.87
CA ALA A 73 3.78 4.03 -2.25
C ALA A 73 3.70 4.34 -0.74
N MET A 74 4.82 4.19 -0.02
CA MET A 74 4.89 4.60 1.38
C MET A 74 4.55 6.07 1.55
N MET A 75 5.12 6.96 0.73
CA MET A 75 4.84 8.39 0.79
C MET A 75 3.36 8.69 0.50
N TYR A 76 2.76 8.03 -0.49
CA TYR A 76 1.35 8.20 -0.83
C TYR A 76 0.45 7.78 0.34
N PHE A 77 0.49 6.51 0.75
CA PHE A 77 -0.42 5.97 1.77
C PHE A 77 -0.20 6.55 3.18
N GLN A 78 0.96 7.16 3.44
CA GLN A 78 1.18 7.87 4.71
C GLN A 78 0.60 9.29 4.73
N ASN A 79 0.39 9.92 3.57
CA ASN A 79 0.08 11.35 3.47
C ASN A 79 -1.22 11.66 2.72
N SER A 80 -1.81 10.69 2.04
CA SER A 80 -3.06 10.88 1.30
C SER A 80 -4.30 10.94 2.20
N LEU A 81 -5.32 11.67 1.72
CA LEU A 81 -6.65 11.67 2.31
C LEU A 81 -7.32 10.31 2.12
N CYS A 82 -8.20 10.00 3.06
CA CYS A 82 -8.65 8.64 3.26
C CYS A 82 -9.94 8.63 4.10
N ARG A 83 -10.65 7.51 4.10
CA ARG A 83 -11.98 7.33 4.70
C ARG A 83 -11.94 6.40 5.92
N SER A 84 -12.47 6.89 7.05
CA SER A 84 -12.77 6.09 8.24
C SER A 84 -14.27 6.17 8.51
N ASP A 85 -14.92 5.01 8.69
CA ASP A 85 -16.38 4.92 8.89
C ASP A 85 -17.18 5.70 7.84
N GLY A 86 -16.69 5.67 6.60
CA GLY A 86 -17.29 6.33 5.44
C GLY A 86 -17.01 7.82 5.31
N GLN A 87 -16.37 8.47 6.28
CA GLN A 87 -16.08 9.91 6.29
C GLN A 87 -14.62 10.21 5.93
N TRP A 88 -14.38 11.29 5.17
CA TRP A 88 -13.04 11.75 4.83
C TRP A 88 -12.32 12.32 6.05
N VAL A 89 -11.12 11.80 6.32
CA VAL A 89 -10.25 12.24 7.40
C VAL A 89 -9.23 13.22 6.82
N LEU A 90 -9.34 14.49 7.22
CA LEU A 90 -8.46 15.57 6.75
C LEU A 90 -7.06 15.54 7.38
N GLU A 91 -6.88 14.76 8.45
CA GLU A 91 -5.69 14.86 9.31
C GLU A 91 -5.12 13.46 9.64
N HIS A 92 -4.65 12.74 8.62
CA HIS A 92 -4.03 11.41 8.80
C HIS A 92 -2.78 11.45 9.71
N ALA A 93 -1.97 12.51 9.60
CA ALA A 93 -0.71 12.64 10.32
C ALA A 93 -0.91 12.79 11.85
N PHE A 94 -1.94 13.52 12.31
CA PHE A 94 -2.17 13.75 13.74
C PHE A 94 -2.83 12.56 14.45
N GLN A 95 -3.67 11.76 13.77
CA GLN A 95 -4.22 10.55 14.39
C GLN A 95 -3.12 9.52 14.72
N LYS A 96 -2.08 9.40 13.88
CA LYS A 96 -0.92 8.53 14.15
C LYS A 96 -0.04 9.02 15.30
N LEU A 97 0.01 10.34 15.54
CA LEU A 97 0.68 10.93 16.71
C LEU A 97 -0.14 10.74 18.00
N ARG A 98 -1.48 10.77 17.94
CA ARG A 98 -2.35 10.56 19.11
C ARG A 98 -2.46 9.11 19.58
N ARG A 99 -2.28 8.10 18.71
CA ARG A 99 -2.25 6.68 19.11
C ARG A 99 -0.95 6.26 19.81
N LYS A 100 0.02 7.17 19.94
CA LYS A 100 1.32 6.95 20.62
C LYS A 100 1.44 7.72 21.95
N LEU A 101 0.37 8.38 22.40
CA LEU A 101 0.24 9.04 23.70
C LEU A 101 -0.85 8.32 24.49
#